data_AF-A0AAD3S8J7-F1
#
_entry.id   AF-A0AAD3S8J7-F1
#
_cell.length_a   1.000
_cell.length_b   1.000
_cell.length_c   1.000
_cell.angle_alpha   90.00
_cell.angle_beta   90.00
_cell.angle_gamma   90.00
#
_symmetry.space_group_name_H-M   'P 1'
#
loop_
_entity.id
_entity.type
_entity.pdbx_description
1 polymer ?
#
loop_
_entity_poly.entity_id
_entity_poly.type
_entity_poly.pdbx_seq_one_letter_code
_entity_poly.pdbx_strand_id
1 'polypeptide(L)'
;MDLSSPFKPHPPSSTCDLSFASSLSPLSLQIHKKTPKIRLTICPQHQIFAVAIDPQELPKTSPQRLLKELAERRKVISPKRTAPPKKFILKPPIDDAKLAQRFLNSPQMSLKAFPLLSSCLPSSRLNNADKTWIDEYLLEAKQALGYPLEPSHSYGDDNPAKQFDTLLYLAFQHPHYASCERVNVRHVRSGHSRLMFLGQYVLELALAEFFLVRYPRESPGPMRDRVFGLLGKRYLPKWIKAASLHNLVFPYDDIDKLKRMEREPPAKSVFWALFGAIYLCFGMPEVYRVLFEVFGMDPDDEECQPKLRRQLEDIDYVSLELEGRKLTWQDVASYKPPEDALFAHPRLFRACVPPGMHRFRGNIWDYDSKPQVMQALGYPLAMTDRIPEITEARNIELGLGLQLCFLHPSKHKFEHPRFCFERLEYLGQKIQDLVMAEKLLMKHLDAPGKWLQERHRRLLLNKFCGRYLREKYLHRFIVYSEQVQDTYEHNRRRRNPATTAVQQAIHGLSYAVYGKPDVRRLMFEVFDFEQVQPKPL
;
A
#
# COMPACT_ATOMS: atom_id res chain seq x y z
N MET A 1 -5.59 -72.70 13.31
CA MET A 1 -6.82 -73.51 13.34
C MET A 1 -7.85 -72.78 12.52
N ASP A 2 -7.99 -73.22 11.27
CA ASP A 2 -9.13 -72.92 10.40
C ASP A 2 -10.41 -73.51 11.04
N LEU A 3 -11.61 -72.95 10.81
CA LEU A 3 -12.57 -73.28 9.75
C LEU A 3 -13.89 -72.58 10.19
N SER A 4 -14.84 -72.10 9.39
CA SER A 4 -15.11 -72.16 7.96
C SER A 4 -16.41 -71.36 7.65
N SER A 5 -16.46 -70.78 6.45
CA SER A 5 -17.61 -70.36 5.61
C SER A 5 -18.62 -71.53 5.32
N PRO A 6 -19.58 -71.53 4.35
CA PRO A 6 -19.91 -70.65 3.19
C PRO A 6 -21.44 -70.40 2.97
N PHE A 7 -21.96 -69.59 2.03
CA PHE A 7 -22.03 -69.81 0.56
C PHE A 7 -22.55 -68.56 -0.21
N LYS A 8 -21.99 -68.33 -1.41
CA LYS A 8 -22.47 -67.53 -2.56
C LYS A 8 -23.24 -68.44 -3.55
N PRO A 9 -24.01 -67.93 -4.54
CA PRO A 9 -23.51 -67.50 -5.90
C PRO A 9 -24.24 -66.23 -6.47
N HIS A 10 -23.59 -65.20 -7.05
CA HIS A 10 -22.99 -65.00 -8.41
C HIS A 10 -23.94 -64.40 -9.51
N PRO A 11 -23.43 -63.72 -10.58
CA PRO A 11 -23.67 -62.28 -10.92
C PRO A 11 -24.17 -62.09 -12.40
N PRO A 12 -23.93 -61.02 -13.25
CA PRO A 12 -22.70 -60.20 -13.54
C PRO A 12 -22.91 -58.65 -13.74
N SER A 13 -21.93 -57.75 -13.55
CA SER A 13 -20.95 -57.24 -14.57
C SER A 13 -20.02 -56.19 -13.88
N SER A 14 -18.71 -56.43 -13.64
CA SER A 14 -17.48 -56.28 -14.48
C SER A 14 -17.12 -54.81 -14.86
N THR A 15 -16.26 -54.11 -14.10
CA THR A 15 -14.76 -53.95 -14.20
C THR A 15 -14.33 -52.92 -15.27
N CYS A 16 -13.31 -52.06 -15.10
CA CYS A 16 -11.94 -52.35 -14.67
C CYS A 16 -11.12 -51.08 -14.36
N ASP A 17 -10.09 -51.27 -13.52
CA ASP A 17 -8.90 -50.42 -13.35
C ASP A 17 -7.98 -50.40 -14.59
N LEU A 18 -7.09 -49.39 -14.67
CA LEU A 18 -5.63 -49.45 -14.98
C LEU A 18 -5.06 -48.24 -15.76
N SER A 19 -4.35 -47.38 -15.02
CA SER A 19 -2.98 -46.82 -15.20
C SER A 19 -2.25 -46.63 -16.57
N PHE A 20 -1.60 -45.45 -16.65
CA PHE A 20 -0.28 -45.02 -17.23
C PHE A 20 0.01 -44.96 -18.76
N ALA A 21 0.23 -43.73 -19.29
CA ALA A 21 1.56 -43.15 -19.67
C ALA A 21 1.56 -42.20 -20.90
N SER A 22 2.22 -41.03 -20.73
CA SER A 22 2.99 -40.20 -21.67
C SER A 22 2.44 -39.78 -23.06
N SER A 23 2.36 -38.46 -23.30
CA SER A 23 3.13 -37.80 -24.38
C SER A 23 2.92 -36.27 -24.43
N LEU A 24 3.99 -35.59 -24.80
CA LEU A 24 4.20 -34.15 -24.89
C LEU A 24 3.46 -33.53 -26.09
N SER A 25 2.89 -32.32 -25.95
CA SER A 25 3.06 -31.26 -26.96
C SER A 25 2.59 -29.87 -26.46
N PRO A 26 3.29 -28.78 -26.83
CA PRO A 26 2.96 -27.42 -26.42
C PRO A 26 2.11 -26.69 -27.47
N LEU A 27 1.03 -26.02 -27.04
CA LEU A 27 0.29 -25.08 -27.87
C LEU A 27 1.15 -23.82 -28.10
N SER A 28 1.59 -23.61 -29.33
CA SER A 28 2.29 -22.39 -29.79
C SER A 28 1.35 -21.55 -30.64
N LEU A 29 0.99 -20.37 -30.14
CA LEU A 29 0.36 -19.30 -30.91
C LEU A 29 1.47 -18.54 -31.67
N GLN A 30 1.73 -18.93 -32.93
CA GLN A 30 2.53 -18.14 -33.85
C GLN A 30 1.64 -17.17 -34.63
N ILE A 31 1.83 -15.88 -34.37
CA ILE A 31 1.33 -14.78 -35.20
C ILE A 31 2.32 -14.62 -36.37
N HIS A 32 1.86 -14.85 -37.60
CA HIS A 32 2.62 -14.50 -38.80
C HIS A 32 1.86 -13.49 -39.67
N LYS A 33 2.46 -12.31 -39.81
CA LYS A 33 2.11 -11.27 -40.79
C LYS A 33 2.42 -11.77 -42.21
N LYS A 34 1.57 -11.43 -43.18
CA LYS A 34 1.97 -11.01 -44.55
C LYS A 34 0.76 -10.49 -45.35
N THR A 35 0.91 -9.27 -45.86
CA THR A 35 0.04 -8.60 -46.85
C THR A 35 0.23 -9.18 -48.26
N PRO A 36 -0.81 -9.20 -49.10
CA PRO A 36 -0.63 -9.16 -50.55
C PRO A 36 -1.29 -7.95 -51.21
N LYS A 37 -0.53 -7.30 -52.11
CA LYS A 37 -1.01 -6.34 -53.11
C LYS A 37 -1.44 -7.12 -54.34
N ILE A 38 -2.63 -6.85 -54.91
CA ILE A 38 -2.97 -7.29 -56.27
C ILE A 38 -3.63 -6.14 -57.04
N ARG A 39 -3.14 -5.97 -58.27
CA ARG A 39 -3.37 -4.92 -59.26
C ARG A 39 -4.74 -5.06 -59.95
N LEU A 40 -5.31 -3.91 -60.32
CA LEU A 40 -6.52 -3.76 -61.15
C LEU A 40 -6.21 -4.07 -62.62
N THR A 41 -7.09 -4.85 -63.25
CA THR A 41 -7.16 -5.01 -64.71
C THR A 41 -8.58 -4.73 -65.17
N ILE A 42 -8.69 -3.87 -66.18
CA ILE A 42 -9.89 -3.28 -66.78
C ILE A 42 -10.43 -4.19 -67.89
N CYS A 43 -11.76 -4.30 -68.05
CA CYS A 43 -12.48 -4.44 -69.34
C CYS A 43 -14.03 -4.47 -69.14
N PRO A 44 -14.88 -4.24 -70.17
CA PRO A 44 -15.71 -3.04 -70.20
C PRO A 44 -17.24 -3.27 -70.33
N GLN A 45 -17.97 -2.21 -69.94
CA GLN A 45 -19.24 -1.67 -70.47
C GLN A 45 -20.25 -2.63 -71.11
N HIS A 46 -21.42 -2.77 -70.46
CA HIS A 46 -22.72 -2.84 -71.15
C HIS A 46 -23.63 -1.74 -70.60
N GLN A 47 -24.03 -0.84 -71.49
CA GLN A 47 -25.04 0.19 -71.26
C GLN A 47 -26.43 -0.43 -71.37
N ILE A 48 -27.29 -0.19 -70.38
CA ILE A 48 -28.73 -0.36 -70.50
C ILE A 48 -29.36 0.98 -70.10
N PHE A 49 -30.05 1.61 -71.04
CA PHE A 49 -30.91 2.76 -70.79
C PHE A 49 -32.31 2.26 -70.43
N ALA A 50 -32.86 2.71 -69.30
CA ALA A 50 -34.27 2.55 -68.99
C ALA A 50 -34.79 3.75 -68.17
N VAL A 51 -35.53 4.59 -68.89
CA VAL A 51 -36.76 5.33 -68.54
C VAL A 51 -36.99 5.70 -67.06
N ALA A 52 -37.06 7.01 -66.81
CA ALA A 52 -37.48 7.60 -65.55
C ALA A 52 -38.96 7.28 -65.25
N ILE A 53 -39.20 6.60 -64.14
CA ILE A 53 -40.49 6.50 -63.47
C ILE A 53 -40.34 7.19 -62.12
N ASP A 54 -41.25 8.11 -61.82
CA ASP A 54 -41.29 8.84 -60.54
C ASP A 54 -41.37 7.87 -59.33
N PRO A 55 -40.76 8.22 -58.18
CA PRO A 55 -40.42 7.24 -57.16
C PRO A 55 -41.64 6.78 -56.34
N GLN A 56 -42.13 5.57 -56.60
CA GLN A 56 -42.91 4.82 -55.62
C GLN A 56 -42.04 4.43 -54.42
N GLU A 57 -42.58 4.57 -53.21
CA GLU A 57 -41.87 4.26 -51.96
C GLU A 57 -41.47 2.78 -51.89
N LEU A 58 -40.17 2.53 -51.70
CA LEU A 58 -39.62 1.18 -51.62
C LEU A 58 -40.04 0.46 -50.31
N PRO A 59 -40.39 -0.84 -50.38
CA PRO A 59 -40.75 -1.64 -49.21
C PRO A 59 -39.63 -1.65 -48.15
N LYS A 60 -40.03 -1.74 -46.87
CA LYS A 60 -39.17 -1.59 -45.67
C LYS A 60 -37.99 -2.57 -45.58
N THR A 61 -37.99 -3.64 -46.35
CA THR A 61 -36.97 -4.72 -46.32
C THR A 61 -36.00 -4.71 -47.50
N SER A 62 -36.04 -3.68 -48.37
CA SER A 62 -35.17 -3.63 -49.56
C SER A 62 -33.74 -3.13 -49.26
N PRO A 63 -32.68 -3.80 -49.78
CA PRO A 63 -31.29 -3.39 -49.56
C PRO A 63 -30.93 -2.04 -50.20
N GLN A 64 -31.70 -1.60 -51.21
CA GLN A 64 -31.51 -0.30 -51.87
C GLN A 64 -31.91 0.88 -50.98
N ARG A 65 -32.88 0.70 -50.08
CA ARG A 65 -33.25 1.72 -49.08
C ARG A 65 -32.17 1.90 -48.04
N LEU A 66 -31.52 0.81 -47.62
CA LEU A 66 -30.40 0.80 -46.68
C LEU A 66 -29.17 1.49 -47.29
N LEU A 67 -28.92 1.31 -48.59
CA LEU A 67 -27.88 2.04 -49.32
C LEU A 67 -28.20 3.54 -49.48
N LYS A 68 -29.47 3.91 -49.68
CA LYS A 68 -29.91 5.32 -49.65
C LYS A 68 -29.75 5.95 -48.27
N GLU A 69 -30.13 5.26 -47.20
CA GLU A 69 -29.92 5.71 -45.82
C GLU A 69 -28.43 5.86 -45.48
N LEU A 70 -27.58 4.93 -45.92
CA LEU A 70 -26.14 5.03 -45.73
C LEU A 70 -25.51 6.16 -46.57
N ALA A 71 -26.06 6.44 -47.76
CA ALA A 71 -25.65 7.58 -48.58
C ALA A 71 -26.11 8.92 -47.98
N GLU A 72 -27.30 8.98 -47.38
CA GLU A 72 -27.80 10.13 -46.63
C GLU A 72 -27.01 10.35 -45.34
N ARG A 73 -26.68 9.27 -44.61
CA ARG A 73 -25.76 9.35 -43.45
C ARG A 73 -24.36 9.78 -43.86
N ARG A 74 -23.86 9.40 -45.04
CA ARG A 74 -22.59 9.94 -45.59
C ARG A 74 -22.68 11.42 -45.94
N LYS A 75 -23.83 11.93 -46.41
CA LYS A 75 -24.05 13.37 -46.64
C LYS A 75 -24.14 14.18 -45.35
N VAL A 76 -24.56 13.58 -44.24
CA VAL A 76 -24.63 14.22 -42.91
C VAL A 76 -23.30 14.10 -42.13
N ILE A 77 -22.35 13.29 -42.58
CA ILE A 77 -21.01 13.17 -41.96
C ILE A 77 -20.01 14.01 -42.74
N SER A 78 -20.05 15.31 -42.50
CA SER A 78 -18.90 16.08 -42.04
C SER A 78 -19.39 17.51 -41.76
N PRO A 79 -19.53 17.95 -40.49
CA PRO A 79 -19.57 19.37 -40.27
C PRO A 79 -18.29 19.92 -40.90
N LYS A 80 -18.40 20.87 -41.83
CA LYS A 80 -17.26 21.64 -42.31
C LYS A 80 -16.49 22.04 -41.05
N ARG A 81 -15.30 21.46 -40.85
CA ARG A 81 -14.36 21.93 -39.84
C ARG A 81 -13.99 23.34 -40.27
N THR A 82 -14.78 24.33 -39.85
CA THR A 82 -14.17 25.57 -39.40
C THR A 82 -13.10 25.11 -38.42
N ALA A 83 -11.84 25.35 -38.76
CA ALA A 83 -10.78 25.14 -37.80
C ALA A 83 -11.25 25.83 -36.52
N PRO A 84 -11.31 25.15 -35.36
CA PRO A 84 -11.64 25.84 -34.13
C PRO A 84 -10.73 27.07 -34.09
N PRO A 85 -11.23 28.26 -33.69
CA PRO A 85 -10.35 29.41 -33.52
C PRO A 85 -9.15 28.89 -32.74
N LYS A 86 -7.93 29.24 -33.16
CA LYS A 86 -6.68 28.85 -32.48
C LYS A 86 -6.73 29.44 -31.05
N LYS A 87 -7.57 28.86 -30.19
CA LYS A 87 -7.48 28.95 -28.75
C LYS A 87 -6.19 28.24 -28.50
N PHE A 88 -5.17 29.03 -28.18
CA PHE A 88 -3.91 28.53 -27.65
C PHE A 88 -4.24 27.37 -26.71
N ILE A 89 -4.00 26.13 -27.17
CA ILE A 89 -4.25 24.91 -26.39
C ILE A 89 -3.38 24.95 -25.12
N LEU A 90 -2.28 25.72 -25.21
CA LEU A 90 -1.47 26.14 -24.10
C LEU A 90 -2.09 27.40 -23.50
N LYS A 91 -2.53 27.30 -22.24
CA LYS A 91 -2.72 28.52 -21.42
C LYS A 91 -1.43 29.34 -21.53
N PRO A 92 -1.51 30.68 -21.73
CA PRO A 92 -0.31 31.49 -21.71
C PRO A 92 0.46 31.19 -20.41
N PRO A 93 1.81 31.12 -20.46
CA PRO A 93 2.60 30.91 -19.26
C PRO A 93 2.13 31.91 -18.20
N ILE A 94 1.93 31.41 -16.97
CA ILE A 94 1.54 32.27 -15.87
C ILE A 94 2.61 33.34 -15.75
N ASP A 95 2.18 34.60 -15.75
CA ASP A 95 3.04 35.76 -15.49
C ASP A 95 3.94 35.49 -14.28
N ASP A 96 5.26 35.59 -14.47
CA ASP A 96 6.26 35.20 -13.48
C ASP A 96 6.07 35.97 -12.16
N ALA A 97 5.61 37.22 -12.22
CA ALA A 97 5.28 38.01 -11.04
C ALA A 97 4.11 37.41 -10.25
N LYS A 98 3.06 36.96 -10.93
CA LYS A 98 1.89 36.30 -10.32
C LYS A 98 2.26 34.92 -9.78
N LEU A 99 3.17 34.22 -10.43
CA LEU A 99 3.67 32.94 -9.97
C LEU A 99 4.53 33.09 -8.70
N ALA A 100 5.46 34.05 -8.68
CA ALA A 100 6.27 34.37 -7.51
C ALA A 100 5.41 34.77 -6.30
N GLN A 101 4.38 35.61 -6.52
CA GLN A 101 3.42 35.96 -5.47
C GLN A 101 2.64 34.73 -4.96
N ARG A 102 2.29 33.78 -5.83
CA ARG A 102 1.64 32.53 -5.39
C ARG A 102 2.54 31.69 -4.52
N PHE A 103 3.82 31.57 -4.87
CA PHE A 103 4.78 30.81 -4.05
C PHE A 103 5.01 31.46 -2.68
N LEU A 104 5.21 32.78 -2.65
CA LEU A 104 5.37 33.52 -1.38
C LEU A 104 4.13 33.41 -0.47
N ASN A 105 2.94 33.38 -1.07
CA ASN A 105 1.68 33.29 -0.33
C ASN A 105 1.25 31.85 -0.02
N SER A 106 1.99 30.83 -0.48
CA SER A 106 1.61 29.43 -0.35
C SER A 106 1.90 28.89 1.05
N PRO A 107 0.88 28.38 1.78
CA PRO A 107 1.10 27.67 3.03
C PRO A 107 2.02 26.44 2.89
N GLN A 108 2.07 25.81 1.72
CA GLN A 108 2.97 24.67 1.47
C GLN A 108 4.46 25.03 1.51
N MET A 109 4.80 26.29 1.25
CA MET A 109 6.18 26.76 1.18
C MET A 109 6.62 27.55 2.42
N SER A 110 5.70 27.83 3.35
CA SER A 110 6.01 28.63 4.54
C SER A 110 6.82 27.84 5.58
N LEU A 111 6.57 26.54 5.71
CA LEU A 111 7.21 25.69 6.72
C LEU A 111 8.45 24.99 6.15
N LYS A 112 9.63 25.52 6.52
CA LYS A 112 10.92 24.89 6.18
C LYS A 112 11.33 23.77 7.14
N ALA A 113 10.92 23.86 8.41
CA ALA A 113 11.29 22.90 9.46
C ALA A 113 10.64 21.51 9.25
N PHE A 114 9.43 21.46 8.68
CA PHE A 114 8.65 20.23 8.51
C PHE A 114 8.26 19.99 7.05
N PRO A 115 9.17 19.51 6.19
CA PRO A 115 8.94 19.42 4.75
C PRO A 115 7.86 18.39 4.36
N LEU A 116 7.65 17.35 5.18
CA LEU A 116 6.56 16.40 4.96
C LEU A 116 5.20 17.03 5.26
N LEU A 117 5.06 17.69 6.41
CA LEU A 117 3.83 18.37 6.81
C LEU A 117 3.49 19.49 5.82
N SER A 118 4.48 20.30 5.44
CA SER A 118 4.31 21.39 4.50
C SER A 118 3.77 20.89 3.15
N SER A 119 4.21 19.71 2.71
CA SER A 119 3.72 19.10 1.47
C SER A 119 2.23 18.74 1.50
N CYS A 120 1.61 18.57 2.67
CA CYS A 120 0.20 18.22 2.81
C CYS A 120 -0.72 19.42 3.03
N LEU A 121 -0.15 20.61 3.28
CA LEU A 121 -0.89 21.87 3.38
C LEU A 121 -1.51 22.28 2.04
N PRO A 122 -2.51 23.16 2.02
CA PRO A 122 -3.10 23.64 0.77
C PRO A 122 -2.14 24.60 0.06
N SER A 123 -2.07 24.53 -1.26
CA SER A 123 -1.16 25.37 -2.07
C SER A 123 -1.54 26.86 -2.08
N SER A 124 -2.75 27.20 -1.65
CA SER A 124 -3.22 28.57 -1.44
C SER A 124 -3.96 28.68 -0.11
N ARG A 125 -4.12 29.92 0.38
CA ARG A 125 -4.86 30.21 1.62
C ARG A 125 -6.33 29.80 1.50
N LEU A 126 -6.90 29.44 2.64
CA LEU A 126 -8.31 29.11 2.79
C LEU A 126 -9.19 30.34 2.54
N ASN A 127 -10.32 30.13 1.86
CA ASN A 127 -11.31 31.15 1.56
C ASN A 127 -12.18 31.47 2.79
N ASN A 128 -13.00 32.52 2.71
CA ASN A 128 -13.92 32.87 3.80
C ASN A 128 -14.92 31.74 4.10
N ALA A 129 -15.42 31.04 3.08
CA ALA A 129 -16.31 29.88 3.26
C ALA A 129 -15.64 28.70 3.98
N ASP A 130 -14.32 28.56 3.82
CA ASP A 130 -13.54 27.52 4.50
C ASP A 130 -13.36 27.89 5.98
N LYS A 131 -13.14 29.18 6.26
CA LYS A 131 -13.06 29.71 7.62
C LYS A 131 -14.38 29.59 8.37
N THR A 132 -15.51 29.91 7.74
CA THR A 132 -16.83 29.73 8.38
C THR A 132 -17.08 28.28 8.76
N TRP A 133 -16.67 27.32 7.92
CA TRP A 133 -16.78 25.91 8.29
C TRP A 133 -15.90 25.58 9.50
N ILE A 134 -14.67 26.11 9.52
CA ILE A 134 -13.75 25.92 10.66
C ILE A 134 -14.37 26.47 11.94
N ASP A 135 -14.95 27.66 11.89
CA ASP A 135 -15.54 28.30 13.06
C ASP A 135 -16.79 27.55 13.57
N GLU A 136 -17.60 26.96 12.67
CA GLU A 136 -18.83 26.24 13.01
C GLU A 136 -18.60 24.79 13.48
N TYR A 137 -17.74 24.03 12.79
CA TYR A 137 -17.69 22.56 12.91
C TYR A 137 -16.39 22.02 13.51
N LEU A 138 -15.32 22.82 13.59
CA LEU A 138 -14.04 22.32 14.09
C LEU A 138 -14.11 21.94 15.58
N LEU A 139 -14.91 22.67 16.37
CA LEU A 139 -15.07 22.40 17.80
C LEU A 139 -15.72 21.03 18.03
N GLU A 140 -16.75 20.69 17.25
CA GLU A 140 -17.40 19.37 17.29
C GLU A 140 -16.38 18.26 16.97
N ALA A 141 -15.56 18.46 15.93
CA ALA A 141 -14.52 17.50 15.56
C ALA A 141 -13.45 17.34 16.65
N LYS A 142 -12.98 18.43 17.25
CA LYS A 142 -11.97 18.40 18.33
C LYS A 142 -12.52 17.73 19.59
N GLN A 143 -13.76 18.05 19.95
CA GLN A 143 -14.43 17.46 21.10
C GLN A 143 -14.60 15.94 20.92
N ALA A 144 -15.07 15.50 19.76
CA ALA A 144 -15.22 14.09 19.44
C ALA A 144 -13.87 13.33 19.49
N LEU A 145 -12.77 13.98 19.12
CA LEU A 145 -11.43 13.39 19.12
C LEU A 145 -10.68 13.53 20.47
N GLY A 146 -11.24 14.26 21.44
CA GLY A 146 -10.63 14.53 22.73
C GLY A 146 -9.45 15.50 22.70
N TYR A 147 -9.42 16.45 21.75
CA TYR A 147 -8.38 17.49 21.68
C TYR A 147 -8.79 18.79 22.37
N PRO A 148 -7.82 19.62 22.82
CA PRO A 148 -8.11 20.95 23.36
C PRO A 148 -8.91 21.81 22.38
N LEU A 149 -9.95 22.47 22.88
CA LEU A 149 -10.83 23.33 22.08
C LEU A 149 -10.14 24.64 21.64
N GLU A 150 -9.02 24.99 22.26
CA GLU A 150 -8.25 26.17 21.91
C GLU A 150 -7.76 26.13 20.44
N PRO A 151 -7.69 27.28 19.76
CA PRO A 151 -7.14 27.35 18.42
C PRO A 151 -5.68 26.87 18.40
N SER A 152 -5.33 26.01 17.45
CA SER A 152 -3.96 25.51 17.30
C SER A 152 -2.94 26.60 16.94
N HIS A 153 -3.42 27.78 16.54
CA HIS A 153 -2.56 28.95 16.31
C HIS A 153 -1.82 29.45 17.56
N SER A 154 -2.24 29.06 18.77
CA SER A 154 -1.55 29.40 20.01
C SER A 154 -0.22 28.66 20.20
N TYR A 155 -0.01 27.54 19.50
CA TYR A 155 1.24 26.80 19.55
C TYR A 155 2.37 27.53 18.79
N GLY A 156 3.60 27.40 19.30
CA GLY A 156 4.79 28.00 18.70
C GLY A 156 5.07 27.50 17.27
N ASP A 157 5.84 28.28 16.50
CA ASP A 157 6.17 28.00 15.10
C ASP A 157 6.92 26.67 14.89
N ASP A 158 7.63 26.20 15.91
CA ASP A 158 8.38 24.94 15.91
C ASP A 158 7.50 23.72 16.19
N ASN A 159 6.22 23.89 16.55
CA ASN A 159 5.32 22.78 16.83
C ASN A 159 4.47 22.41 15.59
N PRO A 160 4.57 21.18 15.05
CA PRO A 160 3.73 20.75 13.92
C PRO A 160 2.22 20.80 14.24
N ALA A 161 1.84 20.69 15.52
CA ALA A 161 0.45 20.82 15.96
C ALA A 161 -0.19 22.17 15.63
N LYS A 162 0.61 23.21 15.34
CA LYS A 162 0.09 24.53 14.91
C LYS A 162 -0.78 24.46 13.66
N GLN A 163 -0.55 23.47 12.80
CA GLN A 163 -1.30 23.30 11.55
C GLN A 163 -2.46 22.31 11.68
N PHE A 164 -2.70 21.78 12.89
CA PHE A 164 -3.66 20.72 13.11
C PHE A 164 -5.07 21.10 12.67
N ASP A 165 -5.53 22.32 12.98
CA ASP A 165 -6.88 22.79 12.61
C ASP A 165 -7.08 22.83 11.09
N THR A 166 -6.05 23.28 10.37
CA THR A 166 -6.07 23.33 8.90
C THR A 166 -6.10 21.92 8.31
N LEU A 167 -5.30 21.01 8.85
CA LEU A 167 -5.26 19.62 8.37
C LEU A 167 -6.53 18.85 8.73
N LEU A 168 -7.12 19.13 9.89
CA LEU A 168 -8.38 18.54 10.34
C LEU A 168 -9.53 19.01 9.44
N TYR A 169 -9.60 20.31 9.12
CA TYR A 169 -10.50 20.83 8.09
C TYR A 169 -10.35 20.06 6.78
N LEU A 170 -9.13 19.98 6.23
CA LEU A 170 -8.86 19.27 4.97
C LEU A 170 -9.25 17.78 5.03
N ALA A 171 -9.13 17.12 6.18
CA ALA A 171 -9.51 15.73 6.35
C ALA A 171 -11.00 15.49 6.13
N PHE A 172 -11.87 16.44 6.48
CA PHE A 172 -13.32 16.34 6.26
C PHE A 172 -13.78 16.79 4.86
N GLN A 173 -12.92 17.46 4.07
CA GLN A 173 -13.26 17.92 2.72
C GLN A 173 -13.15 16.82 1.64
N HIS A 174 -14.05 15.84 1.70
CA HIS A 174 -14.06 14.72 0.75
C HIS A 174 -14.86 15.00 -0.54
N PRO A 175 -14.39 14.56 -1.72
CA PRO A 175 -15.01 14.89 -3.01
C PRO A 175 -16.19 13.98 -3.38
N HIS A 176 -16.57 13.03 -2.51
CA HIS A 176 -17.49 11.96 -2.85
C HIS A 176 -18.97 12.34 -2.64
N TYR A 177 -19.24 13.43 -1.93
CA TYR A 177 -20.60 13.90 -1.67
C TYR A 177 -20.99 15.00 -2.65
N ALA A 178 -21.92 14.69 -3.54
CA ALA A 178 -22.26 15.51 -4.72
C ALA A 178 -22.91 16.87 -4.38
N SER A 179 -23.50 17.04 -3.19
CA SER A 179 -24.09 18.29 -2.71
C SER A 179 -23.10 19.20 -1.98
N CYS A 180 -21.85 18.77 -1.79
CA CYS A 180 -20.80 19.61 -1.22
C CYS A 180 -20.21 20.53 -2.30
N GLU A 181 -20.94 21.60 -2.69
CA GLU A 181 -20.43 22.68 -3.56
C GLU A 181 -19.11 23.28 -3.02
N ARG A 182 -18.89 23.15 -1.70
CA ARG A 182 -17.68 23.52 -0.94
C ARG A 182 -16.38 22.86 -1.45
N VAL A 183 -16.44 21.64 -2.02
CA VAL A 183 -15.25 20.82 -2.37
C VAL A 183 -14.76 21.05 -3.82
N ASN A 184 -15.36 21.99 -4.55
CA ASN A 184 -14.94 22.30 -5.93
C ASN A 184 -13.56 22.96 -6.03
N VAL A 185 -13.04 23.49 -4.92
CA VAL A 185 -11.76 24.20 -4.93
C VAL A 185 -10.58 23.20 -5.03
N ARG A 186 -9.77 23.36 -6.08
CA ARG A 186 -8.73 22.39 -6.45
C ARG A 186 -7.70 22.13 -5.32
N HIS A 187 -7.30 23.15 -4.58
CA HIS A 187 -6.28 23.01 -3.54
C HIS A 187 -6.80 22.25 -2.31
N VAL A 188 -8.07 22.43 -1.94
CA VAL A 188 -8.73 21.70 -0.85
C VAL A 188 -8.84 20.22 -1.20
N ARG A 189 -9.37 19.90 -2.39
CA ARG A 189 -9.46 18.53 -2.89
C ARG A 189 -8.09 17.85 -2.99
N SER A 190 -7.07 18.59 -3.40
CA SER A 190 -5.70 18.09 -3.45
C SER A 190 -5.19 17.76 -2.05
N GLY A 191 -5.33 18.69 -1.09
CA GLY A 191 -4.94 18.51 0.32
C GLY A 191 -5.59 17.28 0.95
N HIS A 192 -6.92 17.16 0.85
CA HIS A 192 -7.65 15.99 1.33
C HIS A 192 -7.12 14.68 0.72
N SER A 193 -6.96 14.65 -0.60
CA SER A 193 -6.49 13.43 -1.29
C SER A 193 -5.07 13.03 -0.88
N ARG A 194 -4.20 13.99 -0.56
CA ARG A 194 -2.82 13.76 -0.10
C ARG A 194 -2.80 13.21 1.32
N LEU A 195 -3.63 13.76 2.21
CA LEU A 195 -3.81 13.25 3.56
C LEU A 195 -4.37 11.82 3.55
N MET A 196 -5.39 11.56 2.73
CA MET A 196 -5.93 10.21 2.55
C MET A 196 -4.86 9.23 2.07
N PHE A 197 -4.04 9.62 1.10
CA PHE A 197 -2.95 8.80 0.58
C PHE A 197 -1.93 8.44 1.67
N LEU A 198 -1.52 9.41 2.50
CA LEU A 198 -0.59 9.16 3.60
C LEU A 198 -1.21 8.27 4.69
N GLY A 199 -2.41 8.63 5.15
CA GLY A 199 -3.04 7.98 6.29
C GLY A 199 -3.41 6.52 6.03
N GLN A 200 -3.60 6.11 4.77
CA GLN A 200 -3.72 4.69 4.42
C GLN A 200 -2.50 3.89 4.94
N TYR A 201 -1.28 4.33 4.64
CA TYR A 201 -0.06 3.58 4.98
C TYR A 201 0.33 3.73 6.45
N VAL A 202 0.00 4.87 7.07
CA VAL A 202 0.14 5.07 8.52
C VAL A 202 -0.70 4.04 9.27
N LEU A 203 -1.97 3.88 8.91
CA LEU A 203 -2.89 2.93 9.54
C LEU A 203 -2.45 1.48 9.35
N GLU A 204 -2.01 1.13 8.13
CA GLU A 204 -1.52 -0.21 7.84
C GLU A 204 -0.24 -0.55 8.63
N LEU A 205 0.67 0.41 8.83
CA LEU A 205 1.85 0.23 9.66
C LEU A 205 1.49 0.14 11.15
N ALA A 206 0.64 1.03 11.66
CA ALA A 206 0.25 1.09 13.06
C ALA A 206 -0.35 -0.24 13.53
N LEU A 207 -1.32 -0.77 12.77
CA LEU A 207 -1.93 -2.06 13.10
C LEU A 207 -0.98 -3.25 12.89
N ALA A 208 -0.07 -3.18 11.90
CA ALA A 208 0.93 -4.23 11.72
C ALA A 208 1.88 -4.32 12.92
N GLU A 209 2.39 -3.18 13.41
CA GLU A 209 3.22 -3.11 14.61
C GLU A 209 2.48 -3.63 15.84
N PHE A 210 1.25 -3.16 16.05
CA PHE A 210 0.41 -3.57 17.18
C PHE A 210 0.17 -5.07 17.18
N PHE A 211 -0.25 -5.66 16.06
CA PHE A 211 -0.54 -7.09 15.99
C PHE A 211 0.70 -7.97 16.02
N LEU A 212 1.84 -7.51 15.48
CA LEU A 212 3.10 -8.26 15.59
C LEU A 212 3.52 -8.39 17.05
N VAL A 213 3.42 -7.30 17.81
CA VAL A 213 3.80 -7.25 19.23
C VAL A 213 2.77 -7.99 20.10
N ARG A 214 1.47 -7.85 19.82
CA ARG A 214 0.39 -8.52 20.58
C ARG A 214 0.35 -10.02 20.37
N TYR A 215 0.61 -10.50 19.15
CA TYR A 215 0.56 -11.91 18.78
C TYR A 215 1.93 -12.40 18.26
N PRO A 216 2.87 -12.67 19.17
CA PRO A 216 4.26 -12.84 18.80
C PRO A 216 4.54 -14.21 18.13
N ARG A 217 3.68 -15.23 18.28
CA ARG A 217 3.80 -16.53 17.57
C ARG A 217 2.85 -16.68 16.40
N GLU A 218 1.81 -15.87 16.25
CA GLU A 218 0.94 -15.93 15.07
C GLU A 218 1.73 -15.65 13.77
N SER A 219 1.33 -16.29 12.66
CA SER A 219 1.90 -15.97 11.35
C SER A 219 1.32 -14.66 10.78
N PRO A 220 1.97 -14.01 9.80
CA PRO A 220 1.45 -12.78 9.21
C PRO A 220 0.09 -12.90 8.49
N GLY A 221 -0.34 -14.11 8.11
CA GLY A 221 -1.61 -14.33 7.42
C GLY A 221 -2.83 -13.93 8.27
N PRO A 222 -3.03 -14.55 9.45
CA PRO A 222 -4.04 -14.13 10.43
C PRO A 222 -4.02 -12.63 10.75
N MET A 223 -2.84 -12.03 10.90
CA MET A 223 -2.70 -10.59 11.16
C MET A 223 -3.27 -9.73 10.03
N ARG A 224 -3.02 -10.11 8.77
CA ARG A 224 -3.59 -9.40 7.60
C ARG A 224 -5.11 -9.51 7.57
N ASP A 225 -5.66 -10.66 7.95
CA ASP A 225 -7.11 -10.88 8.04
C ASP A 225 -7.72 -9.96 9.12
N ARG A 226 -7.08 -9.83 10.31
CA ARG A 226 -7.49 -8.90 11.37
C ARG A 226 -7.49 -7.44 10.92
N VAL A 227 -6.40 -7.00 10.29
CA VAL A 227 -6.27 -5.63 9.73
C VAL A 227 -7.36 -5.36 8.69
N PHE A 228 -7.65 -6.34 7.83
CA PHE A 228 -8.70 -6.22 6.82
C PHE A 228 -10.10 -6.17 7.43
N GLY A 229 -10.36 -6.91 8.51
CA GLY A 229 -11.59 -6.82 9.28
C GLY A 229 -11.79 -5.41 9.84
N LEU A 230 -10.79 -4.90 10.56
CA LEU A 230 -10.85 -3.60 11.23
C LEU A 230 -10.92 -2.40 10.27
N LEU A 231 -10.05 -2.36 9.25
CA LEU A 231 -9.99 -1.26 8.26
C LEU A 231 -10.86 -1.52 7.02
N GLY A 232 -11.66 -2.58 7.04
CA GLY A 232 -12.52 -2.95 5.93
C GLY A 232 -13.55 -1.85 5.65
N LYS A 233 -13.84 -1.60 4.36
CA LYS A 233 -14.80 -0.55 3.94
C LYS A 233 -16.18 -0.68 4.61
N ARG A 234 -16.55 -1.90 5.01
CA ARG A 234 -17.81 -2.23 5.68
C ARG A 234 -17.88 -1.72 7.12
N TYR A 235 -16.74 -1.69 7.81
CA TYR A 235 -16.63 -1.36 9.23
C TYR A 235 -16.36 0.12 9.48
N LEU A 236 -15.68 0.81 8.55
CA LEU A 236 -15.37 2.24 8.70
C LEU A 236 -16.59 3.14 8.99
N PRO A 237 -17.77 2.95 8.36
CA PRO A 237 -18.96 3.71 8.75
C PRO A 237 -19.41 3.46 10.19
N LYS A 238 -19.27 2.22 10.71
CA LYS A 238 -19.60 1.89 12.11
C LYS A 238 -18.68 2.68 13.06
N TRP A 239 -17.38 2.70 12.78
CA TRP A 239 -16.40 3.43 13.58
C TRP A 239 -16.61 4.94 13.56
N ILE A 240 -16.88 5.54 12.38
CA ILE A 240 -17.20 6.97 12.29
C ILE A 240 -18.44 7.35 13.10
N LYS A 241 -19.45 6.47 13.11
CA LYS A 241 -20.65 6.66 13.92
C LYS A 241 -20.32 6.53 15.42
N ALA A 242 -19.51 5.55 15.81
CA ALA A 242 -19.08 5.35 17.20
C ALA A 242 -18.30 6.56 17.75
N ALA A 243 -17.47 7.19 16.93
CA ALA A 243 -16.77 8.43 17.28
C ALA A 243 -17.64 9.70 17.16
N SER A 244 -18.94 9.59 16.88
CA SER A 244 -19.86 10.73 16.70
C SER A 244 -19.45 11.72 15.59
N LEU A 245 -18.64 11.28 14.61
CA LEU A 245 -18.17 12.12 13.50
C LEU A 245 -19.07 12.05 12.25
N HIS A 246 -20.16 11.30 12.32
CA HIS A 246 -21.02 11.02 11.17
C HIS A 246 -21.70 12.26 10.59
N ASN A 247 -22.09 13.23 11.43
CA ASN A 247 -22.70 14.49 10.99
C ASN A 247 -21.74 15.36 10.18
N LEU A 248 -20.44 15.33 10.51
CA LEU A 248 -19.41 16.06 9.78
C LEU A 248 -19.11 15.44 8.42
N VAL A 249 -19.25 14.11 8.30
CA VAL A 249 -19.03 13.39 7.04
C VAL A 249 -20.26 13.46 6.13
N PHE A 250 -21.46 13.39 6.73
CA PHE A 250 -22.76 13.40 6.05
C PHE A 250 -23.67 14.48 6.66
N PRO A 251 -23.55 15.76 6.22
CA PRO A 251 -24.28 16.87 6.87
C PRO A 251 -25.80 16.81 6.75
N TYR A 252 -26.34 16.21 5.68
CA TYR A 252 -27.79 16.21 5.40
C TYR A 252 -28.43 14.82 5.47
N ASP A 253 -27.63 13.75 5.43
CA ASP A 253 -28.13 12.38 5.29
C ASP A 253 -27.83 11.55 6.54
N ASP A 254 -28.79 10.73 6.93
CA ASP A 254 -28.61 9.73 7.98
C ASP A 254 -27.80 8.53 7.44
N ILE A 255 -26.70 8.22 8.13
CA ILE A 255 -25.74 7.17 7.75
C ILE A 255 -26.37 5.77 7.64
N ASP A 256 -27.46 5.52 8.38
CA ASP A 256 -28.14 4.23 8.37
C ASP A 256 -29.06 4.07 7.14
N LYS A 257 -29.56 5.19 6.60
CA LYS A 257 -30.47 5.22 5.44
C LYS A 257 -29.73 5.23 4.11
N LEU A 258 -28.46 5.61 4.12
CA LEU A 258 -27.62 5.67 2.92
C LEU A 258 -27.33 4.29 2.33
N LYS A 259 -27.32 4.22 0.99
CA LYS A 259 -26.90 3.01 0.29
C LYS A 259 -25.43 2.72 0.57
N ARG A 260 -25.09 1.43 0.67
CA ARG A 260 -23.73 0.95 0.93
C ARG A 260 -22.67 1.58 -0.01
N MET A 261 -22.98 1.71 -1.30
CA MET A 261 -22.05 2.28 -2.30
C MET A 261 -21.80 3.78 -2.11
N GLU A 262 -22.74 4.50 -1.50
CA GLU A 262 -22.63 5.95 -1.23
C GLU A 262 -22.00 6.20 0.14
N ARG A 263 -22.23 5.32 1.11
CA ARG A 263 -21.71 5.45 2.47
C ARG A 263 -20.25 5.05 2.63
N GLU A 264 -19.85 3.92 2.05
CA GLU A 264 -18.50 3.36 2.29
C GLU A 264 -17.35 4.24 1.77
N PRO A 265 -17.42 4.85 0.56
CA PRO A 265 -16.30 5.64 0.04
C PRO A 265 -16.01 6.94 0.81
N PRO A 266 -17.00 7.79 1.15
CA PRO A 266 -16.81 8.96 2.02
C PRO A 266 -16.21 8.61 3.38
N ALA A 267 -16.78 7.62 4.06
CA ALA A 267 -16.32 7.16 5.36
C ALA A 267 -14.84 6.77 5.30
N LYS A 268 -14.48 5.95 4.30
CA LYS A 268 -13.11 5.56 4.06
C LYS A 268 -12.18 6.75 3.79
N SER A 269 -12.64 7.69 2.98
CA SER A 269 -11.90 8.88 2.56
C SER A 269 -11.50 9.73 3.75
N VAL A 270 -12.48 10.07 4.60
CA VAL A 270 -12.30 10.90 5.79
C VAL A 270 -11.49 10.16 6.84
N PHE A 271 -11.80 8.88 7.11
CA PHE A 271 -11.07 8.09 8.11
C PHE A 271 -9.58 8.03 7.78
N TRP A 272 -9.21 7.73 6.54
CA TRP A 272 -7.80 7.73 6.13
C TRP A 272 -7.17 9.12 6.20
N ALA A 273 -7.87 10.17 5.73
CA ALA A 273 -7.32 11.52 5.76
C ALA A 273 -7.08 12.03 7.19
N LEU A 274 -7.97 11.68 8.13
CA LEU A 274 -7.88 12.04 9.54
C LEU A 274 -6.60 11.49 10.18
N PHE A 275 -6.31 10.20 9.98
CA PHE A 275 -5.07 9.60 10.50
C PHE A 275 -3.82 10.11 9.80
N GLY A 276 -3.92 10.54 8.54
CA GLY A 276 -2.85 11.29 7.88
C GLY A 276 -2.56 12.62 8.59
N ALA A 277 -3.58 13.37 8.97
CA ALA A 277 -3.43 14.64 9.69
C ALA A 277 -2.85 14.44 11.10
N ILE A 278 -3.37 13.47 11.86
CA ILE A 278 -2.91 13.15 13.22
C ILE A 278 -1.44 12.72 13.21
N TYR A 279 -1.05 11.85 12.29
CA TYR A 279 0.33 11.39 12.16
C TYR A 279 1.31 12.53 11.88
N LEU A 280 0.95 13.49 11.02
CA LEU A 280 1.80 14.63 10.69
C LEU A 280 1.99 15.58 11.89
N CYS A 281 0.99 15.71 12.75
CA CYS A 281 1.02 16.64 13.88
C CYS A 281 1.60 16.03 15.15
N PHE A 282 1.26 14.78 15.46
CA PHE A 282 1.54 14.17 16.77
C PHE A 282 2.30 12.83 16.69
N GLY A 283 2.43 12.24 15.49
CA GLY A 283 3.15 10.98 15.28
C GLY A 283 2.33 9.71 15.57
N MET A 284 3.01 8.56 15.64
CA MET A 284 2.38 7.24 15.81
C MET A 284 1.70 7.00 17.18
N PRO A 285 2.21 7.49 18.32
CA PRO A 285 1.53 7.29 19.62
C PRO A 285 0.09 7.80 19.63
N GLU A 286 -0.14 8.96 19.02
CA GLU A 286 -1.48 9.56 18.94
C GLU A 286 -2.40 8.80 17.98
N VAL A 287 -1.84 8.19 16.92
CA VAL A 287 -2.60 7.30 16.04
C VAL A 287 -3.17 6.11 16.82
N TYR A 288 -2.39 5.51 17.73
CA TYR A 288 -2.87 4.43 18.59
C TYR A 288 -3.98 4.90 19.53
N ARG A 289 -3.77 6.04 20.19
CA ARG A 289 -4.77 6.63 21.09
C ARG A 289 -6.10 6.83 20.37
N VAL A 290 -6.08 7.51 19.23
CA VAL A 290 -7.31 7.80 18.49
C VAL A 290 -7.96 6.51 17.95
N LEU A 291 -7.19 5.53 17.45
CA LEU A 291 -7.75 4.26 16.98
C LEU A 291 -8.50 3.48 18.07
N PHE A 292 -7.90 3.34 19.25
CA PHE A 292 -8.41 2.43 20.26
C PHE A 292 -9.25 3.12 21.34
N GLU A 293 -8.93 4.35 21.72
CA GLU A 293 -9.68 5.11 22.72
C GLU A 293 -10.88 5.83 22.10
N VAL A 294 -10.66 6.61 21.05
CA VAL A 294 -11.70 7.46 20.45
C VAL A 294 -12.65 6.65 19.57
N PHE A 295 -12.10 5.88 18.64
CA PHE A 295 -12.92 5.03 17.77
C PHE A 295 -13.38 3.74 18.45
N GLY A 296 -12.83 3.41 19.63
CA GLY A 296 -13.23 2.23 20.40
C GLY A 296 -13.02 0.91 19.65
N MET A 297 -12.00 0.83 18.78
CA MET A 297 -11.77 -0.36 17.95
C MET A 297 -11.33 -1.53 18.83
N ASP A 298 -12.15 -2.59 18.90
CA ASP A 298 -11.77 -3.79 19.63
C ASP A 298 -10.93 -4.73 18.74
N PRO A 299 -9.64 -4.97 19.07
CA PRO A 299 -8.80 -5.91 18.33
C PRO A 299 -9.22 -7.39 18.49
N ASP A 300 -10.01 -7.71 19.52
CA ASP A 300 -10.48 -9.06 19.81
C ASP A 300 -11.93 -9.31 19.32
N ASP A 301 -12.56 -8.36 18.62
CA ASP A 301 -13.91 -8.51 18.04
C ASP A 301 -14.01 -9.79 17.19
N GLU A 302 -15.04 -10.62 17.46
CA GLU A 302 -15.32 -11.89 16.79
C GLU A 302 -15.46 -11.72 15.28
N GLU A 303 -16.07 -10.62 14.81
CA GLU A 303 -16.26 -10.35 13.38
C GLU A 303 -14.92 -10.09 12.66
N CYS A 304 -13.90 -9.64 13.41
CA CYS A 304 -12.58 -9.30 12.90
C CYS A 304 -11.55 -10.43 13.11
N GLN A 305 -11.93 -11.51 13.79
CA GLN A 305 -11.02 -12.64 14.01
C GLN A 305 -10.72 -13.37 12.70
N PRO A 306 -9.47 -13.80 12.50
CA PRO A 306 -9.10 -14.61 11.35
C PRO A 306 -9.83 -15.95 11.41
N LYS A 307 -10.19 -16.50 10.24
CA LYS A 307 -10.71 -17.88 10.19
C LYS A 307 -9.70 -18.82 10.84
N LEU A 308 -10.19 -19.72 11.70
CA LEU A 308 -9.40 -20.74 12.39
C LEU A 308 -8.49 -21.49 11.39
N ARG A 309 -7.20 -21.15 11.40
CA ARG A 309 -6.12 -21.93 10.77
C ARG A 309 -5.30 -22.50 11.92
N ARG A 310 -4.66 -23.68 11.74
CA ARG A 310 -3.87 -24.41 12.76
C ARG A 310 -3.38 -23.51 13.90
N GLN A 311 -4.02 -23.60 15.06
CA GLN A 311 -3.68 -22.81 16.23
C GLN A 311 -2.38 -23.35 16.80
N LEU A 312 -1.29 -22.57 16.68
CA LEU A 312 -0.16 -22.70 17.59
C LEU A 312 -0.52 -21.89 18.83
N GLU A 313 -0.20 -22.41 20.03
CA GLU A 313 -0.37 -21.64 21.26
C GLU A 313 0.46 -20.36 21.19
N ASP A 314 -0.23 -19.22 21.24
CA ASP A 314 0.36 -17.89 21.14
C ASP A 314 0.81 -17.39 22.52
N ILE A 315 1.66 -18.17 23.17
CA ILE A 315 2.26 -17.85 24.46
C ILE A 315 3.76 -17.66 24.24
N ASP A 316 4.24 -16.42 24.43
CA ASP A 316 5.69 -16.15 24.42
C ASP A 316 6.28 -16.33 25.81
N TYR A 317 6.74 -17.56 26.10
CA TYR A 317 7.44 -17.89 27.35
C TYR A 317 8.81 -17.20 27.49
N VAL A 318 9.25 -16.42 26.51
CA VAL A 318 10.65 -15.96 26.47
C VAL A 318 10.80 -14.46 26.72
N SER A 319 9.71 -13.69 26.63
CA SER A 319 9.70 -12.31 27.07
C SER A 319 8.98 -12.23 28.41
N LEU A 320 9.74 -12.01 29.50
CA LEU A 320 9.18 -11.86 30.86
C LEU A 320 8.09 -10.77 30.93
N GLU A 321 8.18 -9.73 30.08
CA GLU A 321 7.15 -8.68 29.95
C GLU A 321 5.85 -9.15 29.28
N LEU A 322 5.89 -10.24 28.50
CA LEU A 322 4.77 -10.81 27.76
C LEU A 322 4.21 -12.08 28.41
N GLU A 323 4.81 -12.51 29.52
CA GLU A 323 4.48 -13.78 30.16
C GLU A 323 3.09 -13.69 30.81
N GLY A 324 2.11 -14.39 30.21
CA GLY A 324 0.75 -14.51 30.74
C GLY A 324 -0.22 -13.37 30.43
N ARG A 325 0.21 -12.26 29.80
CA ARG A 325 -0.67 -11.13 29.44
C ARG A 325 -0.50 -10.66 28.00
N LYS A 326 -1.62 -10.56 27.26
CA LYS A 326 -1.66 -9.86 25.97
C LYS A 326 -1.47 -8.35 26.21
N LEU A 327 -0.45 -7.76 25.57
CA LEU A 327 -0.19 -6.33 25.64
C LEU A 327 -1.40 -5.51 25.20
N THR A 328 -1.78 -4.51 26.00
CA THR A 328 -2.81 -3.55 25.61
C THR A 328 -2.25 -2.50 24.65
N TRP A 329 -3.13 -1.78 23.95
CA TRP A 329 -2.69 -0.70 23.07
C TRP A 329 -2.00 0.44 23.83
N GLN A 330 -2.39 0.68 25.09
CA GLN A 330 -1.76 1.67 25.96
C GLN A 330 -0.32 1.31 26.26
N ASP A 331 -0.06 0.02 26.51
CA ASP A 331 1.30 -0.49 26.75
C ASP A 331 2.18 -0.32 25.51
N VAL A 332 1.62 -0.41 24.31
CA VAL A 332 2.34 -0.21 23.04
C VAL A 332 2.55 1.28 22.76
N ALA A 333 1.54 2.12 22.96
CA ALA A 333 1.60 3.55 22.65
C ALA A 333 2.46 4.35 23.63
N SER A 334 2.44 3.98 24.92
CA SER A 334 3.21 4.65 25.98
C SER A 334 4.66 4.17 26.06
N TYR A 335 5.01 3.10 25.36
CA TYR A 335 6.33 2.51 25.42
C TYR A 335 7.39 3.47 24.87
N LYS A 336 8.24 3.97 25.76
CA LYS A 336 9.48 4.65 25.40
C LYS A 336 10.64 3.69 25.66
N PRO A 337 11.45 3.37 24.65
CA PRO A 337 12.63 2.55 24.87
C PRO A 337 13.58 3.28 25.86
N PRO A 338 14.26 2.55 26.76
CA PRO A 338 15.31 3.13 27.61
C PRO A 338 16.37 3.87 26.80
N GLU A 339 17.05 4.86 27.39
CA GLU A 339 18.12 5.61 26.69
C GLU A 339 19.25 4.68 26.19
N ASP A 340 19.55 3.62 26.93
CA ASP A 340 20.56 2.61 26.59
C ASP A 340 19.97 1.42 25.79
N ALA A 341 18.78 1.59 25.20
CA ALA A 341 18.16 0.53 24.41
C ALA A 341 19.01 0.19 23.18
N LEU A 342 19.20 -1.11 22.97
CA LEU A 342 19.97 -1.61 21.84
C LEU A 342 19.35 -1.29 20.49
N PHE A 343 18.02 -1.16 20.44
CA PHE A 343 17.24 -1.03 19.21
C PHE A 343 16.29 0.16 19.27
N ALA A 344 15.96 0.72 18.11
CA ALA A 344 14.92 1.73 17.98
C ALA A 344 13.53 1.20 18.41
N HIS A 345 13.21 -0.06 18.05
CA HIS A 345 11.96 -0.71 18.44
C HIS A 345 12.20 -2.10 19.06
N PRO A 346 12.62 -2.18 20.34
CA PRO A 346 12.99 -3.44 20.99
C PRO A 346 11.87 -4.50 21.03
N ARG A 347 10.65 -4.10 21.37
CA ARG A 347 9.49 -5.02 21.43
C ARG A 347 9.16 -5.59 20.04
N LEU A 348 9.23 -4.76 19.01
CA LEU A 348 8.99 -5.17 17.64
C LEU A 348 10.09 -6.10 17.13
N PHE A 349 11.35 -5.81 17.48
CA PHE A 349 12.48 -6.68 17.18
C PHE A 349 12.28 -8.07 17.82
N ARG A 350 11.96 -8.14 19.12
CA ARG A 350 11.70 -9.41 19.83
C ARG A 350 10.48 -10.17 19.31
N ALA A 351 9.45 -9.44 18.85
CA ALA A 351 8.29 -10.03 18.20
C ALA A 351 8.65 -10.66 16.84
N CYS A 352 9.65 -10.16 16.13
CA CYS A 352 10.04 -10.67 14.81
C CYS A 352 11.20 -11.68 14.87
N VAL A 353 12.19 -11.43 15.71
CA VAL A 353 13.41 -12.23 15.87
C VAL A 353 13.27 -13.09 17.12
N PRO A 354 13.31 -14.43 16.99
CA PRO A 354 13.14 -15.30 18.13
C PRO A 354 14.33 -15.19 19.09
N PRO A 355 14.08 -15.20 20.41
CA PRO A 355 15.14 -15.41 21.38
C PRO A 355 15.76 -16.80 21.21
N GLY A 356 17.05 -16.92 21.56
CA GLY A 356 17.80 -18.17 21.29
C GLY A 356 18.53 -18.19 19.95
N MET A 357 18.41 -17.14 19.12
CA MET A 357 19.20 -17.00 17.87
C MET A 357 20.71 -17.11 18.10
N HIS A 358 21.21 -16.80 19.30
CA HIS A 358 22.61 -17.01 19.66
C HIS A 358 23.09 -18.46 19.49
N ARG A 359 22.20 -19.46 19.57
CA ARG A 359 22.52 -20.88 19.35
C ARG A 359 22.92 -21.18 17.92
N PHE A 360 22.52 -20.31 16.98
CA PHE A 360 22.89 -20.43 15.57
C PHE A 360 24.19 -19.68 15.26
N ARG A 361 24.89 -19.08 16.23
CA ARG A 361 26.20 -18.45 15.99
C ARG A 361 27.24 -19.49 15.55
N GLY A 362 28.19 -19.05 14.73
CA GLY A 362 29.26 -19.92 14.26
C GLY A 362 28.82 -20.95 13.21
N ASN A 363 27.67 -20.75 12.59
CA ASN A 363 27.29 -21.53 11.41
C ASN A 363 28.07 -21.04 10.17
N ILE A 364 28.07 -21.83 9.10
CA ILE A 364 28.78 -21.51 7.85
C ILE A 364 28.32 -20.16 7.26
N TRP A 365 27.02 -19.85 7.37
CA TRP A 365 26.47 -18.58 6.88
C TRP A 365 27.03 -17.37 7.66
N ASP A 366 27.22 -17.51 8.97
CA ASP A 366 27.73 -16.50 9.89
C ASP A 366 29.21 -16.14 9.60
N TYR A 367 30.01 -17.11 9.17
CA TYR A 367 31.39 -16.90 8.76
C TYR A 367 31.52 -16.38 7.33
N ASP A 368 30.86 -17.02 6.35
CA ASP A 368 31.11 -16.74 4.94
C ASP A 368 30.20 -15.65 4.38
N SER A 369 28.90 -15.72 4.69
CA SER A 369 27.87 -14.90 4.05
C SER A 369 27.63 -13.58 4.78
N LYS A 370 27.58 -13.60 6.12
CA LYS A 370 27.30 -12.41 6.94
C LYS A 370 28.24 -11.24 6.63
N PRO A 371 29.59 -11.39 6.56
CA PRO A 371 30.47 -10.25 6.28
C PRO A 371 30.19 -9.61 4.92
N GLN A 372 29.94 -10.42 3.89
CA GLN A 372 29.63 -9.96 2.54
C GLN A 372 28.30 -9.21 2.49
N VAL A 373 27.27 -9.73 3.17
CA VAL A 373 25.97 -9.08 3.28
C VAL A 373 26.07 -7.76 4.05
N MET A 374 26.77 -7.74 5.18
CA MET A 374 26.96 -6.52 5.98
C MET A 374 27.70 -5.44 5.18
N GLN A 375 28.78 -5.82 4.49
CA GLN A 375 29.52 -4.90 3.62
C GLN A 375 28.65 -4.35 2.49
N ALA A 376 27.87 -5.19 1.82
CA ALA A 376 27.00 -4.77 0.72
C ALA A 376 25.87 -3.84 1.16
N LEU A 377 25.42 -3.95 2.41
CA LEU A 377 24.39 -3.09 3.02
C LEU A 377 24.97 -1.85 3.71
N GLY A 378 26.30 -1.73 3.81
CA GLY A 378 26.98 -0.61 4.46
C GLY A 378 26.92 -0.65 5.99
N TYR A 379 26.95 -1.85 6.58
CA TYR A 379 27.05 -2.06 8.02
C TYR A 379 28.48 -2.45 8.44
N PRO A 380 28.90 -2.15 9.69
CA PRO A 380 28.18 -1.39 10.72
C PRO A 380 28.04 0.10 10.39
N LEU A 381 27.02 0.76 10.93
CA LEU A 381 26.87 2.21 10.79
C LEU A 381 27.81 2.93 11.75
N ALA A 382 28.41 4.03 11.31
CA ALA A 382 29.19 4.91 12.16
C ALA A 382 28.24 5.70 13.09
N MET A 383 27.98 5.15 14.27
CA MET A 383 27.23 5.82 15.33
C MET A 383 28.08 5.90 16.59
N THR A 384 28.06 7.06 17.23
CA THR A 384 28.70 7.28 18.53
C THR A 384 27.68 7.04 19.62
N ASP A 385 27.46 5.77 19.99
CA ASP A 385 26.77 5.48 21.26
C ASP A 385 27.65 5.95 22.42
N ARG A 386 27.02 6.28 23.57
CA ARG A 386 27.76 6.67 24.79
C ARG A 386 28.74 5.58 25.25
N ILE A 387 28.40 4.32 24.98
CA ILE A 387 29.08 3.11 25.44
C ILE A 387 29.36 2.22 24.21
N PRO A 388 30.63 1.90 23.89
CA PRO A 388 30.98 1.13 22.69
C PRO A 388 30.45 -0.31 22.72
N GLU A 389 30.28 -0.91 23.90
CA GLU A 389 29.72 -2.25 24.07
C GLU A 389 28.27 -2.35 23.55
N ILE A 390 27.49 -1.25 23.62
CA ILE A 390 26.13 -1.19 23.07
C ILE A 390 26.18 -1.28 21.54
N THR A 391 27.10 -0.55 20.92
CA THR A 391 27.30 -0.60 19.47
C THR A 391 27.68 -2.00 19.01
N GLU A 392 28.59 -2.65 19.73
CA GLU A 392 29.02 -4.02 19.44
C GLU A 392 27.86 -5.02 19.58
N ALA A 393 27.12 -4.98 20.70
CA ALA A 393 25.96 -5.83 20.91
C ALA A 393 24.88 -5.63 19.84
N ARG A 394 24.66 -4.38 19.38
CA ARG A 394 23.68 -4.07 18.33
C ARG A 394 24.08 -4.69 17.01
N ASN A 395 25.36 -4.59 16.65
CA ASN A 395 25.89 -5.16 15.42
C ASN A 395 25.82 -6.69 15.42
N ILE A 396 26.03 -7.33 16.58
CA ILE A 396 25.87 -8.77 16.73
C ILE A 396 24.41 -9.19 16.50
N GLU A 397 23.45 -8.52 17.15
CA GLU A 397 22.03 -8.83 16.99
C GLU A 397 21.51 -8.49 15.59
N LEU A 398 22.02 -7.43 14.96
CA LEU A 398 21.77 -7.11 13.55
C LEU A 398 22.24 -8.26 12.65
N GLY A 399 23.43 -8.82 12.89
CA GLY A 399 23.95 -9.97 12.15
C GLY A 399 23.03 -11.20 12.25
N LEU A 400 22.53 -11.49 13.46
CA LEU A 400 21.56 -12.57 13.68
C LEU A 400 20.24 -12.31 12.95
N GLY A 401 19.73 -11.08 13.03
CA GLY A 401 18.54 -10.67 12.30
C GLY A 401 18.72 -10.78 10.78
N LEU A 402 19.90 -10.43 10.25
CA LEU A 402 20.20 -10.57 8.82
C LEU A 402 20.17 -12.04 8.41
N GLN A 403 20.76 -12.94 9.19
CA GLN A 403 20.65 -14.37 8.92
C GLN A 403 19.19 -14.82 8.79
N LEU A 404 18.32 -14.34 9.68
CA LEU A 404 16.90 -14.62 9.63
C LEU A 404 16.22 -14.06 8.38
N CYS A 405 16.59 -12.86 7.93
CA CYS A 405 16.08 -12.25 6.69
C CYS A 405 16.35 -13.13 5.45
N PHE A 406 17.45 -13.89 5.45
CA PHE A 406 17.84 -14.78 4.34
C PHE A 406 17.33 -16.22 4.52
N LEU A 407 16.63 -16.53 5.61
CA LEU A 407 16.13 -17.87 5.91
C LEU A 407 14.73 -18.09 5.33
N HIS A 408 14.65 -18.89 4.26
CA HIS A 408 13.39 -19.12 3.56
C HIS A 408 12.43 -20.01 4.39
N PRO A 409 11.10 -19.76 4.32
CA PRO A 409 10.12 -20.52 5.09
C PRO A 409 10.10 -22.03 4.78
N SER A 410 10.64 -22.46 3.64
CA SER A 410 10.74 -23.89 3.32
C SER A 410 11.69 -24.67 4.22
N LYS A 411 12.56 -24.01 5.00
CA LYS A 411 13.57 -24.67 5.84
C LYS A 411 13.06 -25.00 7.25
N HIS A 412 12.72 -23.99 8.06
CA HIS A 412 12.38 -24.18 9.49
C HIS A 412 10.99 -23.66 9.88
N LYS A 413 10.11 -23.33 8.93
CA LYS A 413 8.77 -22.76 9.26
C LYS A 413 7.94 -23.65 10.19
N PHE A 414 8.06 -24.96 10.06
CA PHE A 414 7.30 -25.92 10.86
C PHE A 414 7.88 -26.13 12.27
N GLU A 415 9.11 -25.69 12.53
CA GLU A 415 9.73 -25.75 13.85
C GLU A 415 9.32 -24.55 14.71
N HIS A 416 9.36 -23.34 14.14
CA HIS A 416 8.87 -22.13 14.81
C HIS A 416 8.47 -21.04 13.79
N PRO A 417 7.33 -20.36 13.99
CA PRO A 417 6.85 -19.33 13.07
C PRO A 417 7.80 -18.12 12.93
N ARG A 418 8.66 -17.87 13.94
CA ARG A 418 9.70 -16.83 13.89
C ARG A 418 11.03 -17.29 13.29
N PHE A 419 11.25 -18.58 12.99
CA PHE A 419 12.48 -19.05 12.32
C PHE A 419 12.42 -18.89 10.79
N CYS A 420 11.80 -17.82 10.32
CA CYS A 420 11.80 -17.45 8.90
C CYS A 420 11.58 -15.94 8.74
N PHE A 421 11.86 -15.43 7.55
CA PHE A 421 11.76 -13.99 7.28
C PHE A 421 10.32 -13.44 7.24
N GLU A 422 9.25 -14.27 7.27
CA GLU A 422 7.86 -13.85 6.95
C GLU A 422 7.37 -12.66 7.81
N ARG A 423 7.73 -12.63 9.09
CA ARG A 423 7.33 -11.53 10.01
C ARG A 423 8.06 -10.23 9.70
N LEU A 424 9.37 -10.32 9.44
CA LEU A 424 10.18 -9.18 9.00
C LEU A 424 9.78 -8.71 7.60
N GLU A 425 9.40 -9.62 6.70
CA GLU A 425 8.84 -9.29 5.38
C GLU A 425 7.56 -8.48 5.54
N TYR A 426 6.63 -8.93 6.39
CA TYR A 426 5.37 -8.24 6.62
C TYR A 426 5.59 -6.82 7.16
N LEU A 427 6.44 -6.68 8.18
CA LEU A 427 6.81 -5.38 8.73
C LEU A 427 7.49 -4.49 7.67
N GLY A 428 8.46 -5.08 6.97
CA GLY A 428 9.24 -4.46 5.91
C GLY A 428 8.40 -3.92 4.76
N GLN A 429 7.38 -4.68 4.35
CA GLN A 429 6.42 -4.25 3.35
C GLN A 429 5.68 -2.98 3.80
N LYS A 430 5.20 -2.93 5.05
CA LYS A 430 4.45 -1.78 5.57
C LYS A 430 5.31 -0.54 5.73
N ILE A 431 6.53 -0.68 6.23
CA ILE A 431 7.42 0.47 6.38
C ILE A 431 7.94 0.98 5.02
N GLN A 432 8.19 0.10 4.05
CA GLN A 432 8.51 0.48 2.67
C GLN A 432 7.40 1.36 2.07
N ASP A 433 6.15 0.94 2.26
CA ASP A 433 5.00 1.66 1.75
C ASP A 433 4.92 3.08 2.34
N LEU A 434 5.09 3.23 3.66
CA LEU A 434 5.06 4.53 4.33
C LEU A 434 6.24 5.43 3.90
N VAL A 435 7.48 4.91 3.92
CA VAL A 435 8.69 5.68 3.57
C VAL A 435 8.63 6.19 2.12
N MET A 436 8.15 5.35 1.19
CA MET A 436 7.95 5.78 -0.20
C MET A 436 6.84 6.83 -0.32
N ALA A 437 5.74 6.68 0.44
CA ALA A 437 4.65 7.66 0.43
C ALA A 437 5.12 9.04 0.92
N GLU A 438 5.87 9.09 2.01
CA GLU A 438 6.47 10.33 2.53
C GLU A 438 7.39 11.00 1.50
N LYS A 439 8.28 10.23 0.86
CA LYS A 439 9.18 10.75 -0.16
C LYS A 439 8.42 11.31 -1.36
N LEU A 440 7.42 10.59 -1.86
CA LEU A 440 6.63 11.03 -3.01
C LEU A 440 5.85 12.31 -2.71
N LEU A 441 5.33 12.46 -1.49
CA LEU A 441 4.66 13.69 -1.05
C LEU A 441 5.61 14.89 -1.06
N MET A 442 6.81 14.72 -0.49
CA MET A 442 7.85 15.76 -0.45
C MET A 442 8.37 16.11 -1.84
N LYS A 443 8.53 15.11 -2.72
CA LYS A 443 9.06 15.29 -4.08
C LYS A 443 8.07 15.94 -5.04
N HIS A 444 6.79 15.64 -4.89
CA HIS A 444 5.74 16.08 -5.82
C HIS A 444 4.69 16.92 -5.09
N LEU A 445 5.04 18.16 -4.74
CA LEU A 445 4.21 19.09 -3.97
C LEU A 445 2.84 19.36 -4.60
N ASP A 446 2.78 19.48 -5.94
CA ASP A 446 1.55 19.80 -6.67
C ASP A 446 0.70 18.58 -7.06
N ALA A 447 1.20 17.36 -6.85
CA ALA A 447 0.52 16.16 -7.31
C ALA A 447 -0.68 15.80 -6.42
N PRO A 448 -1.84 15.44 -7.00
CA PRO A 448 -2.97 14.95 -6.24
C PRO A 448 -2.69 13.55 -5.68
N GLY A 449 -3.31 13.22 -4.55
CA GLY A 449 -3.13 11.92 -3.87
C GLY A 449 -3.39 10.70 -4.75
N LYS A 450 -4.37 10.77 -5.65
CA LYS A 450 -4.65 9.67 -6.60
C LYS A 450 -3.50 9.41 -7.58
N TRP A 451 -2.81 10.45 -8.03
CA TRP A 451 -1.64 10.32 -8.87
C TRP A 451 -0.46 9.75 -8.08
N LEU A 452 -0.27 10.22 -6.84
CA LEU A 452 0.75 9.71 -5.93
C LEU A 452 0.55 8.22 -5.64
N GLN A 453 -0.69 7.79 -5.42
CA GLN A 453 -1.05 6.39 -5.21
C GLN A 453 -0.69 5.51 -6.41
N GLU A 454 -0.96 5.96 -7.62
CA GLU A 454 -0.60 5.22 -8.84
C GLU A 454 0.92 5.15 -9.01
N ARG A 455 1.63 6.27 -8.74
CA ARG A 455 3.09 6.32 -8.81
C ARG A 455 3.74 5.41 -7.77
N HIS A 456 3.26 5.48 -6.54
CA HIS A 456 3.67 4.65 -5.40
C HIS A 456 3.54 3.16 -5.74
N ARG A 457 2.36 2.73 -6.19
CA ARG A 457 2.12 1.35 -6.60
C ARG A 457 3.09 0.89 -7.67
N ARG A 458 3.32 1.71 -8.71
CA ARG A 458 4.23 1.35 -9.82
C ARG A 458 5.68 1.20 -9.37
N LEU A 459 6.14 2.01 -8.41
CA LEU A 459 7.49 1.95 -7.88
C LEU A 459 7.70 0.74 -6.95
N LEU A 460 6.72 0.47 -6.08
CA LEU A 460 6.79 -0.63 -5.11
C LEU A 460 6.20 -1.95 -5.61
N LEU A 461 5.86 -2.06 -6.91
CA LEU A 461 5.48 -3.34 -7.50
C LEU A 461 6.55 -4.40 -7.18
N ASN A 462 6.12 -5.54 -6.63
CA ASN A 462 6.97 -6.66 -6.19
C ASN A 462 8.04 -7.12 -7.22
N LYS A 463 7.89 -6.76 -8.50
CA LYS A 463 8.88 -7.03 -9.54
C LYS A 463 10.17 -6.19 -9.40
N PHE A 464 10.09 -5.01 -8.79
CA PHE A 464 11.19 -4.03 -8.68
C PHE A 464 11.98 -4.16 -7.38
N CYS A 465 11.29 -4.28 -6.24
CA CYS A 465 11.87 -4.96 -5.08
C CYS A 465 12.36 -6.35 -5.54
N GLY A 466 13.31 -7.04 -4.94
CA GLY A 466 13.91 -8.25 -5.51
C GLY A 466 14.80 -8.02 -6.74
N ARG A 467 14.48 -7.10 -7.68
CA ARG A 467 15.43 -6.72 -8.75
C ARG A 467 16.66 -6.04 -8.14
N TYR A 468 16.47 -5.09 -7.24
CA TYR A 468 17.58 -4.40 -6.57
C TYR A 468 18.44 -5.36 -5.73
N LEU A 469 17.81 -6.29 -5.02
CA LEU A 469 18.52 -7.36 -4.30
C LEU A 469 19.39 -8.22 -5.23
N ARG A 470 18.87 -8.54 -6.43
CA ARG A 470 19.61 -9.30 -7.43
C ARG A 470 20.75 -8.51 -8.06
N GLU A 471 20.56 -7.22 -8.30
CA GLU A 471 21.61 -6.31 -8.82
C GLU A 471 22.79 -6.17 -7.85
N LYS A 472 22.54 -6.28 -6.54
CA LYS A 472 23.60 -6.33 -5.50
C LYS A 472 24.13 -7.75 -5.21
N TYR A 473 23.77 -8.74 -6.03
CA TYR A 473 24.15 -10.15 -5.87
C TYR A 473 23.77 -10.82 -4.54
N LEU A 474 22.96 -10.16 -3.70
CA LEU A 474 22.55 -10.66 -2.39
C LEU A 474 21.64 -11.90 -2.45
N HIS A 475 20.96 -12.11 -3.58
CA HIS A 475 20.09 -13.28 -3.78
C HIS A 475 20.76 -14.65 -3.62
N ARG A 476 22.10 -14.71 -3.69
CA ARG A 476 22.87 -15.96 -3.55
C ARG A 476 22.94 -16.45 -2.10
N PHE A 477 22.74 -15.55 -1.14
CA PHE A 477 22.82 -15.87 0.29
C PHE A 477 21.50 -16.39 0.87
N ILE A 478 20.47 -16.55 0.03
CA ILE A 478 19.16 -17.06 0.47
C ILE A 478 19.29 -18.56 0.74
N VAL A 479 18.89 -18.97 1.94
CA VAL A 479 18.96 -20.35 2.39
C VAL A 479 17.59 -21.00 2.19
N TYR A 480 17.49 -21.92 1.24
CA TYR A 480 16.29 -22.75 1.07
C TYR A 480 16.47 -24.12 1.76
N SER A 481 15.44 -24.97 1.70
CA SER A 481 15.59 -26.38 2.04
C SER A 481 16.11 -27.14 0.82
N GLU A 482 16.88 -28.20 1.07
CA GLU A 482 17.55 -29.02 0.04
C GLU A 482 16.57 -29.49 -1.04
N GLN A 483 15.34 -29.85 -0.64
CA GLN A 483 14.29 -30.32 -1.54
C GLN A 483 13.83 -29.29 -2.57
N VAL A 484 13.94 -27.99 -2.29
CA VAL A 484 13.40 -26.93 -3.16
C VAL A 484 14.47 -26.02 -3.78
N GLN A 485 15.72 -26.07 -3.30
CA GLN A 485 16.83 -25.22 -3.73
C GLN A 485 16.91 -25.12 -5.26
N ASP A 486 17.02 -26.27 -5.94
CA ASP A 486 17.14 -26.35 -7.40
C ASP A 486 15.95 -25.68 -8.09
N THR A 487 14.74 -25.84 -7.55
CA THR A 487 13.54 -25.26 -8.14
C THR A 487 13.54 -23.74 -8.06
N TYR A 488 14.09 -23.14 -6.99
CA TYR A 488 14.19 -21.70 -6.83
C TYR A 488 15.32 -21.10 -7.66
N GLU A 489 16.41 -21.83 -7.91
CA GLU A 489 17.51 -21.35 -8.73
C GLU A 489 17.13 -21.30 -10.22
N HIS A 490 16.51 -22.38 -10.72
CA HIS A 490 16.15 -22.53 -12.13
C HIS A 490 14.83 -21.80 -12.49
N ASN A 491 13.85 -21.74 -11.58
CA ASN A 491 12.54 -21.17 -11.87
C ASN A 491 12.42 -19.70 -11.44
N ARG A 492 12.49 -18.79 -12.42
CA ARG A 492 12.31 -17.35 -12.22
C ARG A 492 10.99 -16.98 -11.53
N ARG A 493 9.90 -17.72 -11.77
CA ARG A 493 8.59 -17.43 -11.16
C ARG A 493 8.58 -17.65 -9.64
N ARG A 494 9.40 -18.58 -9.13
CA ARG A 494 9.55 -18.85 -7.70
C ARG A 494 10.63 -17.96 -7.07
N ARG A 495 11.74 -17.77 -7.79
CA ARG A 495 12.86 -16.93 -7.34
C ARG A 495 12.47 -15.49 -7.09
N ASN A 496 11.70 -14.89 -8.01
CA ASN A 496 11.40 -13.46 -7.94
C ASN A 496 10.64 -13.09 -6.65
N PRO A 497 9.52 -13.76 -6.30
CA PRO A 497 8.87 -13.55 -5.01
C PRO A 497 9.79 -13.72 -3.80
N ALA A 498 10.63 -14.76 -3.78
CA ALA A 498 11.56 -14.99 -2.66
C ALA A 498 12.55 -13.83 -2.51
N THR A 499 13.17 -13.36 -3.60
CA THR A 499 14.08 -12.21 -3.55
C THR A 499 13.38 -10.92 -3.14
N THR A 500 12.10 -10.74 -3.49
CA THR A 500 11.30 -9.59 -3.05
C THR A 500 11.05 -9.64 -1.56
N ALA A 501 10.67 -10.81 -1.05
CA ALA A 501 10.38 -11.02 0.36
C ALA A 501 11.62 -10.81 1.24
N VAL A 502 12.79 -11.30 0.80
CA VAL A 502 14.07 -11.08 1.51
C VAL A 502 14.42 -9.59 1.54
N GLN A 503 14.23 -8.86 0.44
CA GLN A 503 14.47 -7.42 0.45
C GLN A 503 13.52 -6.67 1.40
N GLN A 504 12.24 -7.05 1.43
CA GLN A 504 11.28 -6.53 2.40
C GLN A 504 11.72 -6.86 3.83
N ALA A 505 12.15 -8.09 4.09
CA ALA A 505 12.64 -8.50 5.40
C ALA A 505 13.85 -7.69 5.88
N ILE A 506 14.80 -7.38 4.99
CA ILE A 506 15.94 -6.51 5.31
C ILE A 506 15.44 -5.12 5.76
N HIS A 507 14.44 -4.56 5.07
CA HIS A 507 13.88 -3.26 5.45
C HIS A 507 13.11 -3.36 6.78
N GLY A 508 12.39 -4.45 7.04
CA GLY A 508 11.73 -4.70 8.32
C GLY A 508 12.72 -4.80 9.48
N LEU A 509 13.86 -5.46 9.27
CA LEU A 509 14.94 -5.55 10.26
C LEU A 509 15.56 -4.18 10.51
N SER A 510 15.91 -3.42 9.45
CA SER A 510 16.46 -2.08 9.59
C SER A 510 15.53 -1.15 10.37
N TYR A 511 14.22 -1.27 10.13
CA TYR A 511 13.23 -0.52 10.87
C TYR A 511 13.24 -0.89 12.35
N ALA A 512 13.24 -2.18 12.70
CA ALA A 512 13.26 -2.60 14.09
C ALA A 512 14.54 -2.18 14.84
N VAL A 513 15.71 -2.21 14.17
CA VAL A 513 17.02 -1.91 14.78
C VAL A 513 17.32 -0.41 14.81
N TYR A 514 17.23 0.29 13.67
CA TYR A 514 17.67 1.68 13.48
C TYR A 514 16.52 2.65 13.15
N GLY A 515 15.29 2.16 13.01
CA GLY A 515 14.11 2.99 12.74
C GLY A 515 13.96 3.44 11.29
N LYS A 516 13.04 4.38 11.05
CA LYS A 516 12.73 4.91 9.72
C LYS A 516 13.93 5.49 8.94
N PRO A 517 14.90 6.19 9.57
CA PRO A 517 16.03 6.78 8.84
C PRO A 517 16.85 5.74 8.07
N ASP A 518 17.11 4.58 8.67
CA ASP A 518 17.92 3.54 8.03
C ASP A 518 17.17 2.85 6.89
N VAL A 519 15.84 2.69 7.01
CA VAL A 519 15.01 2.24 5.88
C VAL A 519 15.12 3.19 4.69
N ARG A 520 15.14 4.52 4.92
CA ARG A 520 15.33 5.52 3.86
C ARG A 520 16.71 5.37 3.21
N ARG A 521 17.77 5.22 4.02
CA ARG A 521 19.13 4.98 3.54
C ARG A 521 19.19 3.75 2.64
N LEU A 522 18.68 2.61 3.12
CA LEU A 522 18.66 1.38 2.35
C LEU A 522 17.86 1.52 1.04
N MET A 523 16.66 2.12 1.10
CA MET A 523 15.80 2.28 -0.07
C MET A 523 16.39 3.20 -1.14
N PHE A 524 17.08 4.27 -0.74
CA PHE A 524 17.43 5.35 -1.68
C PHE A 524 18.93 5.49 -1.95
N GLU A 525 19.80 5.01 -1.08
CA GLU A 525 21.26 5.08 -1.26
C GLU A 525 21.86 3.72 -1.59
N VAL A 526 21.31 2.64 -1.03
CA VAL A 526 21.83 1.28 -1.27
C VAL A 526 21.14 0.64 -2.46
N PHE A 527 19.80 0.66 -2.49
CA PHE A 527 19.00 -0.02 -3.51
C PHE A 527 18.51 0.88 -4.65
N ASP A 528 18.67 2.21 -4.55
CA ASP A 528 18.32 3.17 -5.62
C ASP A 528 16.91 3.01 -6.21
N PHE A 529 15.88 2.91 -5.35
CA PHE A 529 14.49 2.69 -5.80
C PHE A 529 13.97 3.75 -6.79
N GLU A 530 14.53 4.96 -6.72
CA GLU A 530 14.30 6.03 -7.66
C GLU A 530 15.62 6.35 -8.36
N GLN A 531 15.95 5.64 -9.44
CA GLN A 531 17.09 6.00 -10.28
C GLN A 531 16.96 7.47 -10.72
N VAL A 532 17.82 8.35 -10.17
CA VAL A 532 17.84 9.79 -10.48
C VAL A 532 18.59 10.03 -11.80
N GLN A 533 19.48 9.13 -12.18
CA GLN A 533 20.26 9.20 -13.42
C GLN A 533 20.29 7.83 -14.12
N PRO A 534 20.34 7.79 -15.47
CA PRO A 534 20.66 6.56 -16.18
C PRO A 534 22.04 6.08 -15.74
N LYS A 535 22.19 4.77 -15.49
CA LYS A 535 23.50 4.19 -15.16
C LYS A 535 24.49 4.54 -16.29
N PRO A 536 25.73 4.95 -15.97
CA PRO A 536 26.76 5.07 -17.00
C PRO A 536 26.86 3.70 -17.69
N LEU A 537 26.79 3.73 -19.03
CA LEU A 537 26.85 2.55 -19.89
C LEU A 537 28.19 1.83 -19.75
#